data_AF-A0A418T6G5-F1
#
_entry.id   AF-A0A418T6G5-F1
#
_cell.length_a   1.000
_cell.length_b   1.000
_cell.length_c   1.000
_cell.angle_alpha   90.00
_cell.angle_beta   90.00
_cell.angle_gamma   90.00
#
_symmetry.space_group_name_H-M   'P 1'
#
loop_
_entity.id
_entity.type
_entity.pdbx_description
1 polymer ?
#
loop_
_entity_poly.entity_id
_entity_poly.type
_entity_poly.pdbx_seq_one_letter_code
_entity_poly.pdbx_strand_id
1 'polypeptide(L)'
;MQDKTPIGHIHAVPVYGRLPQRFVGLLPKIEAITSPNEWSGLSYIVCCDEDIDTTVHQNIAGGMYLRHAELNVKYSDGTEEYFYIGEGRPVIYIEGGLHRSDYWFAFDFIHELGHHNDPDLPIEAPTVEAELFAHTFALNRVIKDDFQFEDETPPMYYKEANAIWDRENKQ
;
A
#
# COMPACT_ATOMS: atom_id res chain seq x y z
N MET A 1 13.77 -15.56 -8.50
CA MET A 1 12.34 -15.69 -8.11
C MET A 1 11.81 -16.91 -8.82
N GLN A 2 11.10 -17.81 -8.14
CA GLN A 2 10.25 -18.80 -8.82
C GLN A 2 9.28 -18.06 -9.76
N ASP A 3 8.90 -18.66 -10.88
CA ASP A 3 7.99 -18.11 -11.88
C ASP A 3 6.58 -17.88 -11.29
N LYS A 4 6.42 -16.80 -10.52
CA LYS A 4 5.12 -16.32 -10.06
C LYS A 4 4.48 -15.53 -11.19
N THR A 5 3.20 -15.76 -11.44
CA THR A 5 2.44 -14.99 -12.45
C THR A 5 1.80 -13.79 -11.74
N PRO A 6 2.01 -12.56 -12.21
CA PRO A 6 1.32 -11.39 -11.65
C PRO A 6 -0.21 -11.53 -11.83
N ILE A 7 -0.97 -11.12 -10.81
CA ILE A 7 -2.44 -11.01 -10.89
C ILE A 7 -2.88 -9.71 -11.57
N GLY A 8 -1.96 -8.75 -11.71
CA GLY A 8 -2.19 -7.46 -12.31
C GLY A 8 -0.91 -6.65 -12.39
N HIS A 9 -1.04 -5.42 -12.87
CA HIS A 9 0.03 -4.42 -12.90
C HIS A 9 -0.58 -3.08 -12.50
N ILE A 10 0.23 -2.22 -11.89
CA ILE A 10 -0.04 -0.79 -11.79
C ILE A 10 1.14 -0.09 -12.47
N HIS A 11 0.86 0.61 -13.57
CA HIS A 11 1.89 1.08 -14.51
C HIS A 11 2.82 -0.10 -14.92
N ALA A 12 4.12 0.00 -14.62
CA ALA A 12 5.10 -1.04 -14.90
C ALA A 12 5.38 -1.99 -13.71
N VAL A 13 4.74 -1.78 -12.55
CA VAL A 13 4.99 -2.56 -11.33
C VAL A 13 4.07 -3.78 -11.28
N PRO A 14 4.61 -5.01 -11.27
CA PRO A 14 3.80 -6.22 -11.19
C PRO A 14 3.20 -6.40 -9.79
N VAL A 15 1.95 -6.86 -9.75
CA VAL A 15 1.23 -7.21 -8.52
C VAL A 15 1.14 -8.72 -8.40
N TYR A 16 1.64 -9.28 -7.31
CA TYR A 16 1.64 -10.72 -7.03
C TYR A 16 0.72 -11.08 -5.87
N GLY A 17 0.46 -12.38 -5.73
CA GLY A 17 -0.31 -12.96 -4.64
C GLY A 17 -1.80 -13.06 -4.97
N ARG A 18 -2.66 -12.76 -4.00
CA ARG A 18 -4.12 -12.88 -4.17
C ARG A 18 -4.82 -11.67 -3.58
N LEU A 19 -5.93 -11.29 -4.22
CA LEU A 19 -6.82 -10.25 -3.75
C LEU A 19 -8.26 -10.73 -3.96
N PRO A 20 -9.21 -10.30 -3.11
CA PRO A 20 -10.62 -10.40 -3.43
C PRO A 20 -10.90 -9.82 -4.83
N GLN A 21 -11.73 -10.49 -5.63
CA GLN A 21 -12.00 -10.10 -7.02
C GLN A 21 -12.44 -8.63 -7.17
N ARG A 22 -13.16 -8.08 -6.17
CA ARG A 22 -13.54 -6.67 -6.14
C ARG A 22 -12.33 -5.72 -6.18
N PHE A 23 -11.26 -6.06 -5.46
CA PHE A 23 -10.06 -5.23 -5.31
C PHE A 23 -9.10 -5.39 -6.48
N VAL A 24 -9.08 -6.57 -7.12
CA VAL A 24 -8.42 -6.72 -8.45
C VAL A 24 -9.00 -5.72 -9.44
N GLY A 25 -10.31 -5.49 -9.41
CA GLY A 25 -11.00 -4.49 -10.24
C GLY A 25 -10.66 -3.03 -9.91
N LEU A 26 -10.01 -2.76 -8.77
CA LEU A 26 -9.59 -1.42 -8.36
C LEU A 26 -8.18 -1.05 -8.83
N LEU A 27 -7.33 -2.02 -9.21
CA LEU A 27 -5.96 -1.73 -9.66
C LEU A 27 -5.92 -0.69 -10.80
N PRO A 28 -6.78 -0.75 -11.84
CA PRO A 28 -6.80 0.28 -12.88
C PRO A 28 -7.26 1.66 -12.38
N LYS A 29 -8.11 1.71 -11.35
CA LYS A 29 -8.52 2.98 -10.74
C LYS A 29 -7.37 3.59 -9.94
N ILE A 30 -6.63 2.78 -9.19
CA ILE A 30 -5.43 3.23 -8.44
C ILE A 30 -4.34 3.71 -9.43
N GLU A 31 -4.17 2.99 -10.54
CA GLU A 31 -3.24 3.39 -11.61
C GLU A 31 -3.60 4.76 -12.19
N ALA A 32 -4.89 5.02 -12.43
CA ALA A 32 -5.36 6.27 -13.04
C ALA A 32 -5.11 7.52 -12.16
N ILE A 33 -4.99 7.34 -10.85
CA ILE A 33 -4.85 8.44 -9.87
C ILE A 33 -3.41 8.60 -9.36
N THR A 34 -2.48 7.92 -10.00
CA THR A 34 -1.04 7.97 -9.72
C THR A 34 -0.26 8.13 -11.03
N SER A 35 0.99 8.55 -10.95
CA SER A 35 1.87 8.71 -12.11
C SER A 35 2.97 7.65 -12.15
N PRO A 36 3.48 7.25 -13.33
CA PRO A 36 4.56 6.26 -13.43
C PRO A 36 5.79 6.59 -12.58
N ASN A 37 6.11 7.88 -12.41
CA ASN A 37 7.24 8.32 -11.61
C ASN A 37 7.07 8.04 -10.11
N GLU A 38 5.84 8.06 -9.60
CA GLU A 38 5.57 7.76 -8.19
C GLU A 38 5.82 6.29 -7.86
N TRP A 39 5.80 5.41 -8.86
CA TRP A 39 6.09 3.97 -8.70
C TRP A 39 7.55 3.62 -9.02
N SER A 40 8.34 4.61 -9.45
CA SER A 40 9.70 4.39 -9.93
C SER A 40 10.62 3.96 -8.79
N GLY A 41 11.12 2.73 -8.88
CA GLY A 41 12.02 2.14 -7.89
C GLY A 41 11.39 1.03 -7.06
N LEU A 42 10.05 0.91 -7.09
CA LEU A 42 9.37 -0.28 -6.57
C LEU A 42 9.65 -1.47 -7.47
N SER A 43 9.96 -2.61 -6.84
CA SER A 43 10.23 -3.85 -7.57
C SER A 43 8.94 -4.60 -7.92
N TYR A 44 8.02 -4.68 -6.98
CA TYR A 44 6.72 -5.34 -7.13
C TYR A 44 5.81 -4.99 -5.93
N ILE A 45 4.53 -5.32 -6.08
CA ILE A 45 3.55 -5.31 -4.98
C ILE A 45 3.17 -6.75 -4.66
N VAL A 46 2.96 -7.05 -3.39
CA VAL A 46 2.47 -8.35 -2.92
C VAL A 46 1.17 -8.15 -2.17
N CYS A 47 0.18 -9.00 -2.44
CA CYS A 47 -1.11 -8.93 -1.77
C CYS A 47 -1.54 -10.28 -1.19
N CYS A 48 -2.35 -10.22 -0.14
CA CYS A 48 -3.08 -11.37 0.40
C CYS A 48 -4.60 -11.14 0.39
N ASP A 49 -5.35 -12.24 0.40
CA ASP A 49 -6.82 -12.23 0.38
C ASP A 49 -7.47 -12.34 1.77
N GLU A 50 -6.67 -12.48 2.83
CA GLU A 50 -7.13 -12.56 4.22
C GLU A 50 -6.22 -11.80 5.19
N ASP A 51 -6.78 -11.45 6.35
CA ASP A 51 -6.07 -11.03 7.55
C ASP A 51 -5.43 -12.25 8.22
N ILE A 52 -4.35 -12.75 7.62
CA ILE A 52 -3.56 -13.84 8.21
C ILE A 52 -2.23 -13.26 8.65
N ASP A 53 -1.87 -13.55 9.91
CA ASP A 53 -0.63 -13.22 10.58
C ASP A 53 0.58 -13.55 9.68
N THR A 54 0.98 -12.53 8.92
CA THR A 54 2.02 -12.60 7.91
C THR A 54 3.33 -12.35 8.64
N THR A 55 4.12 -13.41 8.75
CA THR A 55 5.38 -13.32 9.49
C THR A 55 6.40 -12.59 8.63
N VAL A 56 6.62 -11.31 8.92
CA VAL A 56 7.70 -10.50 8.32
C VAL A 56 8.97 -10.71 9.14
N HIS A 57 9.95 -11.41 8.59
CA HIS A 57 11.26 -11.53 9.22
C HIS A 57 12.16 -10.37 8.73
N GLN A 58 12.64 -9.57 9.69
CA GLN A 58 13.62 -8.48 9.52
C GLN A 58 13.12 -7.22 8.79
N ASN A 59 11.98 -6.65 9.23
CA ASN A 59 11.46 -5.40 8.65
C ASN A 59 12.39 -4.20 8.92
N ILE A 60 12.81 -3.53 7.86
CA ILE A 60 13.54 -2.25 7.87
C ILE A 60 12.75 -1.23 7.02
N ALA A 61 11.49 -0.99 7.43
CA ALA A 61 10.81 0.29 7.73
C ALA A 61 9.34 0.29 7.29
N GLY A 62 8.43 0.31 8.28
CA GLY A 62 7.17 1.06 8.19
C GLY A 62 5.89 0.35 7.82
N GLY A 63 5.58 -0.73 8.52
CA GLY A 63 4.33 -1.44 8.28
C GLY A 63 4.43 -2.21 6.96
N MET A 64 3.66 -1.77 5.96
CA MET A 64 3.37 -2.50 4.74
C MET A 64 4.28 -2.11 3.54
N TYR A 65 5.04 -1.02 3.63
CA TYR A 65 6.17 -0.72 2.75
C TYR A 65 7.43 -1.44 3.26
N LEU A 66 8.11 -2.23 2.42
CA LEU A 66 9.20 -3.12 2.86
C LEU A 66 10.45 -2.90 2.01
N ARG A 67 11.60 -2.60 2.65
CA ARG A 67 12.90 -2.40 1.95
C ARG A 67 13.85 -3.58 2.06
N HIS A 68 13.68 -4.40 3.11
CA HIS A 68 14.41 -5.63 3.35
C HIS A 68 13.50 -6.52 4.21
N ALA A 69 13.18 -7.72 3.74
CA ALA A 69 12.32 -8.65 4.46
C ALA A 69 12.28 -10.03 3.80
N GLU A 70 12.02 -11.06 4.61
CA GLU A 70 11.44 -12.31 4.14
C GLU A 70 9.95 -12.30 4.50
N LEU A 71 9.11 -12.43 3.47
CA LEU A 71 7.66 -12.35 3.59
C LEU A 71 7.07 -13.73 3.28
N ASN A 72 6.44 -14.36 4.28
CA ASN A 72 5.59 -15.53 4.09
C ASN A 72 4.13 -15.07 4.04
N VAL A 73 3.59 -14.99 2.83
CA VAL A 73 2.19 -14.64 2.59
C VAL A 73 1.34 -15.90 2.65
N LYS A 74 0.32 -15.88 3.51
CA LYS A 74 -0.65 -16.96 3.64
C LYS A 74 -1.97 -16.55 3.00
N TYR A 75 -2.64 -17.50 2.37
CA TYR A 75 -3.91 -17.28 1.70
C TYR A 75 -5.05 -18.03 2.38
N SER A 76 -6.29 -17.61 2.07
CA SER A 76 -7.54 -18.19 2.60
C SER A 76 -7.70 -19.71 2.45
N ASP A 77 -7.09 -20.31 1.41
CA ASP A 77 -7.14 -21.75 1.16
C ASP A 77 -6.05 -22.54 1.92
N GLY A 78 -5.28 -21.87 2.78
CA GLY A 78 -4.17 -22.44 3.54
C GLY A 78 -2.88 -22.60 2.73
N THR A 79 -2.81 -22.10 1.50
CA THR A 79 -1.56 -22.06 0.74
C THR A 79 -0.66 -20.91 1.19
N GLU A 80 0.64 -21.08 1.01
CA GLU A 80 1.66 -20.09 1.39
C GLU A 80 2.58 -19.77 0.22
N GLU A 81 2.98 -18.50 0.11
CA GLU A 81 3.97 -18.01 -0.84
C GLU A 81 5.07 -17.21 -0.15
N TYR A 82 6.31 -17.52 -0.51
CA TYR A 82 7.48 -16.87 0.05
C TYR A 82 8.05 -15.85 -0.93
N PHE A 83 8.29 -14.63 -0.43
CA PHE A 83 8.92 -13.53 -1.14
C PHE A 83 10.19 -13.10 -0.39
N TYR A 84 11.26 -12.91 -1.15
CA TYR A 84 12.52 -12.39 -0.63
C TYR A 84 12.72 -10.97 -1.17
N ILE A 85 12.83 -10.02 -0.25
CA ILE A 85 12.97 -8.60 -0.52
C ILE A 85 14.41 -8.24 -0.14
N GLY A 86 15.26 -8.18 -1.17
CA GLY A 86 16.67 -7.82 -1.01
C GLY A 86 16.86 -6.30 -0.86
N GLU A 87 18.03 -5.90 -0.39
CA GLU A 87 18.39 -4.48 -0.28
C GLU A 87 18.23 -3.73 -1.62
N GLY A 88 17.71 -2.50 -1.54
CA GLY A 88 17.50 -1.64 -2.70
C GLY A 88 16.36 -2.08 -3.63
N ARG A 89 15.52 -3.03 -3.20
CA ARG A 89 14.37 -3.54 -3.94
C ARG A 89 13.09 -3.37 -3.14
N PRO A 90 12.66 -2.13 -2.87
CA PRO A 90 11.49 -1.90 -2.06
C PRO A 90 10.24 -2.50 -2.71
N VAL A 91 9.34 -2.99 -1.86
CA VAL A 91 8.05 -3.54 -2.25
C VAL A 91 6.96 -2.95 -1.37
N ILE A 92 5.73 -3.01 -1.87
CA ILE A 92 4.54 -2.74 -1.06
C ILE A 92 3.87 -4.09 -0.80
N TYR A 93 3.48 -4.33 0.44
CA TYR A 93 2.64 -5.44 0.86
C TYR A 93 1.25 -4.90 1.21
N ILE A 94 0.17 -5.53 0.72
CA ILE A 94 -1.20 -5.09 1.00
C ILE A 94 -2.05 -6.24 1.51
N GLU A 95 -2.72 -6.01 2.64
CA GLU A 95 -3.63 -6.96 3.27
C GLU A 95 -5.07 -6.78 2.76
N GLY A 96 -5.33 -7.29 1.55
CA GLY A 96 -6.63 -7.15 0.91
C GLY A 96 -7.81 -7.70 1.72
N GLY A 97 -7.58 -8.63 2.65
CA GLY A 97 -8.60 -9.17 3.54
C GLY A 97 -9.12 -8.20 4.61
N LEU A 98 -8.34 -7.17 4.97
CA LEU A 98 -8.68 -6.23 6.04
C LEU A 98 -9.68 -5.15 5.63
N HIS A 99 -9.68 -4.76 4.36
CA HIS A 99 -10.48 -3.62 3.92
C HIS A 99 -11.91 -4.04 3.62
N ARG A 100 -12.89 -3.25 4.07
CA ARG A 100 -14.32 -3.50 3.82
C ARG A 100 -14.87 -2.70 2.65
N SER A 101 -14.25 -1.59 2.31
CA SER A 101 -14.65 -0.71 1.21
C SER A 101 -13.54 -0.46 0.19
N ASP A 102 -13.96 -0.01 -0.99
CA ASP A 102 -13.06 0.36 -2.08
C ASP A 102 -12.21 1.59 -1.70
N TYR A 103 -12.79 2.52 -0.92
CA TYR A 103 -12.09 3.72 -0.44
C TYR A 103 -10.90 3.33 0.45
N TRP A 104 -11.12 2.53 1.49
CA TRP A 104 -10.04 2.19 2.43
C TRP A 104 -8.98 1.29 1.79
N PHE A 105 -9.38 0.38 0.89
CA PHE A 105 -8.41 -0.38 0.11
C PHE A 105 -7.52 0.53 -0.73
N ALA A 106 -8.10 1.46 -1.49
CA ALA A 106 -7.32 2.39 -2.30
C ALA A 106 -6.50 3.37 -1.44
N PHE A 107 -7.04 3.79 -0.31
CA PHE A 107 -6.37 4.65 0.66
C PHE A 107 -5.09 4.01 1.17
N ASP A 108 -5.17 2.78 1.70
CA ASP A 108 -4.01 2.09 2.28
C ASP A 108 -2.98 1.74 1.20
N PHE A 109 -3.43 1.36 -0.01
CA PHE A 109 -2.53 1.15 -1.14
C PHE A 109 -1.70 2.40 -1.46
N ILE A 110 -2.34 3.56 -1.53
CA ILE A 110 -1.68 4.83 -1.87
C ILE A 110 -0.93 5.40 -0.66
N HIS A 111 -1.32 5.07 0.55
CA HIS A 111 -0.58 5.39 1.77
C HIS A 111 0.81 4.75 1.73
N GLU A 112 0.91 3.46 1.40
CA GLU A 112 2.22 2.80 1.26
C GLU A 112 3.05 3.36 0.10
N LEU A 113 2.39 3.79 -0.98
CA LEU A 113 3.04 4.54 -2.05
C LEU A 113 3.55 5.91 -1.54
N GLY A 114 2.84 6.52 -0.60
CA GLY A 114 3.27 7.72 0.12
C GLY A 114 4.58 7.51 0.86
N HIS A 115 4.72 6.42 1.62
CA HIS A 115 6.00 6.05 2.25
C HIS A 115 7.11 5.85 1.22
N HIS A 116 6.81 5.26 0.07
CA HIS A 116 7.79 5.12 -1.01
C HIS A 116 8.28 6.47 -1.56
N ASN A 117 7.40 7.48 -1.59
CA ASN A 117 7.68 8.81 -2.14
C ASN A 117 8.14 9.82 -1.07
N ASP A 118 8.22 9.43 0.20
CA ASP A 118 8.71 10.28 1.27
C ASP A 118 10.26 10.35 1.22
N PRO A 119 10.85 11.52 0.88
CA PRO A 119 12.30 11.68 0.81
C PRO A 119 12.98 11.58 2.18
N ASP A 120 12.22 11.78 3.25
CA ASP A 120 12.69 11.80 4.62
C ASP A 120 12.35 10.50 5.37
N LEU A 121 11.82 9.47 4.68
CA LEU A 121 11.42 8.22 5.32
C LEU A 121 12.62 7.53 5.98
N PRO A 122 12.61 7.41 7.32
CA PRO A 122 13.68 6.75 8.07
C PRO A 122 13.82 5.27 7.69
N ILE A 123 15.03 4.75 7.87
CA ILE A 123 15.37 3.35 7.54
C ILE A 123 14.75 2.38 8.55
N GLU A 124 14.62 2.72 9.83
CA GLU A 124 14.23 1.74 10.85
C GLU A 124 12.71 1.67 11.07
N ALA A 125 12.05 2.81 11.28
CA ALA A 125 10.61 2.89 11.51
C ALA A 125 10.09 4.31 11.18
N PRO A 126 8.89 4.44 10.58
CA PRO A 126 8.28 5.73 10.25
C PRO A 126 8.14 6.61 11.48
N THR A 127 8.44 7.89 11.29
CA THR A 127 8.08 8.90 12.28
C THR A 127 6.61 9.31 12.10
N VAL A 128 6.06 10.05 13.06
CA VAL A 128 4.72 10.64 12.91
C VAL A 128 4.66 11.55 11.69
N GLU A 129 5.74 12.26 11.37
CA GLU A 129 5.83 13.11 10.19
C GLU A 129 5.75 12.31 8.88
N ALA A 130 6.44 11.17 8.80
CA ALA A 130 6.36 10.27 7.66
C ALA A 130 4.95 9.69 7.49
N GLU A 131 4.32 9.27 8.59
CA GLU A 131 2.93 8.81 8.58
C GLU A 131 1.97 9.90 8.10
N LEU A 132 2.14 11.14 8.59
CA LEU A 132 1.31 12.28 8.16
C LEU A 132 1.53 12.60 6.67
N PHE A 133 2.77 12.49 6.17
CA PHE A 133 3.08 12.63 4.76
C PHE A 133 2.35 11.58 3.94
N ALA A 134 2.48 10.30 4.29
CA ALA A 134 1.86 9.19 3.59
C ALA A 134 0.31 9.27 3.59
N HIS A 135 -0.31 9.60 4.73
CA HIS A 135 -1.75 9.84 4.80
C HIS A 135 -2.18 11.02 3.92
N THR A 136 -1.46 12.14 3.97
CA THR A 136 -1.77 13.33 3.15
C THR A 136 -1.58 13.05 1.66
N PHE A 137 -0.58 12.25 1.31
CA PHE A 137 -0.32 11.78 -0.05
C PHE A 137 -1.50 10.94 -0.57
N ALA A 138 -2.04 10.02 0.24
CA ALA A 138 -3.21 9.21 -0.09
C ALA A 138 -4.48 10.06 -0.24
N LEU A 139 -4.79 10.90 0.76
CA LEU A 139 -5.97 11.79 0.75
C LEU A 139 -6.02 12.66 -0.51
N ASN A 140 -4.89 13.24 -0.90
CA ASN A 140 -4.78 14.08 -2.09
C ASN A 140 -5.19 13.39 -3.39
N ARG A 141 -5.19 12.06 -3.44
CA ARG A 141 -5.52 11.27 -4.62
C ARG A 141 -6.91 10.67 -4.50
N VAL A 142 -7.20 9.96 -3.41
CA VAL A 142 -8.51 9.28 -3.27
C VAL A 142 -9.69 10.25 -3.17
N ILE A 143 -9.49 11.44 -2.56
CA ILE A 143 -10.55 12.46 -2.45
C ILE A 143 -10.79 13.15 -3.81
N LYS A 144 -9.76 13.34 -4.63
CA LYS A 144 -9.89 14.05 -5.91
C LYS A 144 -10.65 13.24 -6.97
N ASP A 145 -10.65 11.92 -6.86
CA ASP A 145 -11.22 11.01 -7.87
C ASP A 145 -12.48 10.27 -7.39
N ASP A 146 -13.26 10.90 -6.48
CA ASP A 146 -14.61 10.46 -6.10
C ASP A 146 -14.70 9.03 -5.53
N PHE A 147 -13.62 8.51 -4.91
CA PHE A 147 -13.78 7.36 -4.03
C PHE A 147 -14.77 7.76 -2.91
N GLN A 148 -15.91 7.08 -2.87
CA GLN A 148 -16.95 7.36 -1.88
C GLN A 148 -16.40 7.00 -0.50
N PHE A 149 -16.20 8.00 0.35
CA PHE A 149 -15.82 7.77 1.74
C PHE A 149 -16.91 6.94 2.43
N GLU A 150 -16.51 5.79 2.97
CA GLU A 150 -17.38 4.95 3.78
C GLU A 150 -17.02 5.12 5.25
N ASP A 151 -18.04 5.32 6.09
CA ASP A 151 -17.90 5.58 7.53
C ASP A 151 -17.38 4.32 8.24
N GLU A 152 -16.06 4.18 8.26
CA GLU A 152 -15.31 3.19 9.03
C GLU A 152 -14.36 3.91 9.98
N THR A 153 -13.88 3.21 11.01
CA THR A 153 -12.87 3.77 11.92
C THR A 153 -11.61 4.09 11.12
N PRO A 154 -11.24 5.38 10.97
CA PRO A 154 -10.10 5.73 10.14
C PRO A 154 -8.80 5.29 10.81
N PRO A 155 -7.73 5.07 10.03
CA PRO A 155 -6.42 4.74 10.58
C PRO A 155 -5.89 5.87 11.46
N MET A 156 -4.88 5.54 12.27
CA MET A 156 -4.21 6.50 13.13
C MET A 156 -3.69 7.68 12.31
N TYR A 157 -3.77 8.91 12.83
CA TYR A 157 -3.34 10.15 12.17
C TYR A 157 -4.16 10.61 10.94
N TYR A 158 -5.18 9.85 10.50
CA TYR A 158 -6.04 10.26 9.40
C TYR A 158 -6.71 11.62 9.64
N LYS A 159 -7.19 11.88 10.87
CA LYS A 159 -7.89 13.14 11.19
C LYS A 159 -6.95 14.34 11.11
N GLU A 160 -5.73 14.17 11.60
CA GLU A 160 -4.66 15.14 11.54
C GLU A 160 -4.26 15.42 10.10
N ALA A 161 -4.05 14.37 9.29
CA ALA A 161 -3.76 14.50 7.86
C ALA A 161 -4.90 15.18 7.10
N ASN A 162 -6.16 14.83 7.39
CA ASN A 162 -7.32 15.46 6.77
C ASN A 162 -7.44 16.95 7.13
N ALA A 163 -7.11 17.33 8.37
CA ALA A 163 -7.07 18.73 8.78
C ALA A 163 -5.96 19.52 8.06
N ILE A 164 -4.81 18.90 7.82
CA ILE A 164 -3.72 19.49 7.00
C ILE A 164 -4.22 19.69 5.57
N TRP A 165 -4.78 18.62 4.97
CA TRP A 165 -5.30 18.64 3.61
C TRP A 165 -6.38 19.72 3.40
N ASP A 166 -7.34 19.81 4.31
CA ASP A 166 -8.43 20.79 4.27
C ASP A 166 -7.89 22.23 4.27
N ARG A 167 -6.89 22.51 5.11
CA ARG A 167 -6.27 23.85 5.20
C ARG A 167 -5.55 24.24 3.91
N GLU A 168 -4.97 23.27 3.21
CA GLU A 168 -4.17 23.48 2.00
C GLU A 168 -5.01 23.57 0.72
N ASN A 169 -6.18 22.89 0.68
CA ASN A 169 -6.95 22.73 -0.56
C ASN A 169 -8.33 23.41 -0.56
N LYS A 170 -8.83 23.91 0.58
CA LYS A 170 -10.14 24.61 0.67
C LYS A 170 -10.04 26.14 0.78
N GLN A 171 -8.89 26.73 0.46
CA GLN A 171 -8.71 28.18 0.30
C GLN A 171 -8.88 28.60 -1.16
#